data_AF-A0A7V7T5B1-F1
#
_entry.id   AF-A0A7V7T5B1-F1
#
_cell.length_a   1.000
_cell.length_b   1.000
_cell.length_c   1.000
_cell.angle_alpha   90.00
_cell.angle_beta   90.00
_cell.angle_gamma   90.00
#
_symmetry.space_group_name_H-M   'P 1'
#
loop_
_entity.id
_entity.type
_entity.pdbx_description
1 polymer ?
#
loop_
_entity_poly.entity_id
_entity_poly.type
_entity_poly.pdbx_seq_one_letter_code
_entity_poly.pdbx_strand_id
1 'polypeptide(L)'
;MAYFYLFIILITLAPTLQANQTPGQCLSDDESTLLALVNNYRGDNSLAAVPYSNVLNTVGQWHAEDAFINESTLFIGDCNLHSWSGDMPHLWSEMCYTPDHAQAQKMWDKPREISGGSYTCRGFKRLEK
;
A
#
# COMPACT_ATOMS: atom_id res chain seq x y z
N MET A 1 -0.17 -43.05 46.85
CA MET A 1 -0.91 -43.39 45.62
C MET A 1 -0.88 -42.17 44.69
N ALA A 2 -0.22 -42.33 43.55
CA ALA A 2 -0.36 -41.54 42.32
C ALA A 2 -0.05 -40.02 42.36
N TYR A 3 1.23 -39.69 42.58
CA TYR A 3 1.86 -38.71 41.70
C TYR A 3 2.43 -39.50 40.52
N PHE A 4 1.83 -39.39 39.34
CA PHE A 4 2.48 -39.57 38.03
C PHE A 4 1.36 -39.54 36.95
N TYR A 5 1.62 -38.87 35.83
CA TYR A 5 0.76 -38.78 34.64
C TYR A 5 -0.47 -37.87 34.75
N LEU A 6 -0.26 -36.55 34.78
CA LEU A 6 -1.10 -35.68 33.95
C LEU A 6 -0.40 -34.35 33.58
N PHE A 7 0.92 -34.38 33.36
CA PHE A 7 1.62 -33.34 32.61
C PHE A 7 1.61 -33.70 31.11
N ILE A 8 0.43 -34.02 30.56
CA ILE A 8 0.24 -34.11 29.11
C ILE A 8 -0.06 -32.70 28.63
N ILE A 9 1.03 -31.97 28.39
CA ILE A 9 1.27 -31.19 27.18
C ILE A 9 -0.02 -30.66 26.52
N LEU A 10 -0.58 -29.60 27.10
CA LEU A 10 -1.43 -28.66 26.36
C LEU A 10 -0.51 -27.67 25.64
N ILE A 11 0.24 -28.17 24.64
CA ILE A 11 0.75 -27.29 23.59
C ILE A 11 -0.48 -26.96 22.76
N THR A 12 -1.12 -25.85 23.11
CA THR A 12 -2.09 -25.21 22.24
C THR A 12 -1.35 -24.86 20.96
N LEU A 13 -1.78 -25.44 19.83
CA LEU A 13 -1.51 -24.84 18.53
C LEU A 13 -2.22 -23.49 18.55
N ALA A 14 -1.52 -22.44 18.97
CA ALA A 14 -1.89 -21.10 18.58
C ALA A 14 -1.78 -21.09 17.05
N PRO A 15 -2.88 -20.86 16.29
CA PRO A 15 -2.74 -20.57 14.89
C PRO A 15 -1.79 -19.37 14.81
N THR A 16 -0.68 -19.52 14.11
CA THR A 16 0.15 -18.38 13.73
C THR A 16 -0.79 -17.47 12.94
N LEU A 17 -1.25 -16.38 13.56
CA LEU A 17 -1.88 -15.29 12.85
C LEU A 17 -0.82 -14.82 11.87
N GLN A 18 -0.90 -15.31 10.63
CA GLN A 18 -0.16 -14.72 9.54
C GLN A 18 -0.77 -13.35 9.40
N ALA A 19 -0.07 -12.36 9.95
CA ALA A 19 -0.53 -10.99 9.95
C ALA A 19 -0.60 -10.55 8.49
N ASN A 20 -1.80 -10.61 7.90
CA ASN A 20 -2.14 -9.74 6.79
C ASN A 20 -1.83 -8.34 7.29
N GLN A 21 -0.73 -7.78 6.80
CA GLN A 21 -0.28 -6.47 7.24
C GLN A 21 -1.34 -5.47 6.81
N THR A 22 -2.04 -4.86 7.77
CA THR A 22 -2.97 -3.78 7.48
C THR A 22 -2.19 -2.67 6.76
N PRO A 23 -2.69 -2.14 5.63
CA PRO A 23 -2.06 -1.03 4.95
C PRO A 23 -1.73 0.13 5.92
N GLY A 24 -0.49 0.60 5.87
CA GLY A 24 0.04 1.70 6.68
C GLY A 24 0.61 1.33 8.04
N GLN A 25 0.68 0.04 8.39
CA GLN A 25 1.26 -0.40 9.66
C GLN A 25 2.79 -0.53 9.58
N CYS A 26 3.30 -1.29 8.61
CA CYS A 26 4.73 -1.58 8.40
C CYS A 26 5.01 -1.84 6.91
N LEU A 27 6.28 -1.73 6.51
CA LEU A 27 6.79 -2.25 5.24
C LEU A 27 6.86 -3.78 5.32
N SER A 28 6.36 -4.49 4.30
CA SER A 28 6.55 -5.94 4.20
C SER A 28 7.98 -6.30 3.74
N ASP A 29 8.39 -7.55 3.92
CA ASP A 29 9.68 -8.04 3.44
C ASP A 29 9.81 -7.91 1.90
N ASP A 30 8.71 -8.13 1.17
CA ASP A 30 8.66 -8.00 -0.28
C ASP A 30 8.78 -6.53 -0.72
N GLU A 31 8.11 -5.61 -0.01
CA GLU A 31 8.21 -4.17 -0.30
C GLU A 31 9.60 -3.62 0.04
N SER A 32 10.23 -4.12 1.11
CA SER A 32 11.63 -3.84 1.45
C SER A 32 12.59 -4.31 0.37
N THR A 33 12.39 -5.53 -0.09
CA THR A 33 13.16 -6.12 -1.18
C THR A 33 12.97 -5.31 -2.47
N LEU A 34 11.74 -4.92 -2.79
CA LEU A 34 11.43 -4.09 -3.95
C LEU A 34 12.13 -2.73 -3.89
N LEU A 35 12.08 -2.04 -2.75
CA LEU A 35 12.78 -0.75 -2.57
C LEU A 35 14.30 -0.90 -2.78
N ALA A 36 14.89 -1.98 -2.25
CA ALA A 36 16.30 -2.28 -2.45
C ALA A 36 16.64 -2.53 -3.93
N LEU A 37 15.83 -3.35 -4.63
CA LEU A 37 16.01 -3.63 -6.06
C LEU A 37 15.90 -2.36 -6.91
N VAL A 38 14.90 -1.52 -6.65
CA VAL A 38 14.72 -0.22 -7.32
C VAL A 38 15.94 0.67 -7.08
N ASN A 39 16.43 0.77 -5.84
CA ASN A 39 17.57 1.62 -5.52
C ASN A 39 18.89 1.08 -6.09
N ASN A 40 19.07 -0.23 -6.18
CA ASN A 40 20.21 -0.84 -6.88
C ASN A 40 20.19 -0.47 -8.36
N TYR A 41 19.06 -0.66 -9.04
CA TYR A 41 18.89 -0.27 -10.44
C TYR A 41 19.15 1.23 -10.67
N ARG A 42 18.69 2.09 -9.74
CA ARG A 42 18.98 3.52 -9.78
C ARG A 42 20.48 3.82 -9.62
N GLY A 43 21.15 3.12 -8.71
CA GLY A 43 22.60 3.19 -8.52
C GLY A 43 23.38 2.83 -9.77
N ASP A 44 23.01 1.72 -10.43
CA ASP A 44 23.61 1.28 -11.70
C ASP A 44 23.46 2.33 -12.82
N ASN A 45 22.40 3.14 -12.74
CA ASN A 45 22.11 4.24 -13.67
C ASN A 45 22.55 5.63 -13.16
N SER A 46 23.38 5.68 -12.09
CA SER A 46 23.87 6.94 -11.50
C SER A 46 22.76 7.91 -11.07
N LEU A 47 21.62 7.38 -10.60
CA LEU A 47 20.50 8.14 -10.05
C LEU A 47 20.50 8.04 -8.51
N ALA A 48 20.14 9.13 -7.83
CA ALA A 48 20.05 9.16 -6.38
C ALA A 48 19.05 8.12 -5.84
N ALA A 49 19.31 7.49 -4.69
CA ALA A 49 18.36 6.57 -4.08
C ALA A 49 17.02 7.26 -3.74
N VAL A 50 15.92 6.54 -3.91
CA VAL A 50 14.60 6.96 -3.40
C VAL A 50 14.53 6.57 -1.91
N PRO A 51 14.28 7.53 -1.00
CA PRO A 51 14.11 7.23 0.40
C PRO A 51 12.76 6.54 0.66
N TYR A 52 12.70 5.72 1.70
CA TYR A 52 11.45 5.18 2.22
C TYR A 52 10.53 6.33 2.68
N SER A 53 9.22 6.20 2.38
CA SER A 53 8.18 7.09 2.88
C SER A 53 6.99 6.27 3.37
N ASN A 54 6.71 6.34 4.67
CA ASN A 54 5.59 5.63 5.28
C ASN A 54 4.26 5.96 4.59
N VAL A 55 4.01 7.26 4.34
CA VAL A 55 2.76 7.70 3.70
C VAL A 55 2.64 7.16 2.28
N LEU A 56 3.67 7.31 1.45
CA LEU A 56 3.58 6.89 0.05
C LEU A 56 3.43 5.37 -0.08
N ASN A 57 4.06 4.61 0.81
CA ASN A 57 3.86 3.17 0.86
C ASN A 57 2.45 2.82 1.33
N THR A 58 1.91 3.51 2.33
CA THR A 58 0.52 3.34 2.76
C THR A 58 -0.47 3.59 1.61
N VAL A 59 -0.24 4.63 0.80
CA VAL A 59 -1.05 4.94 -0.39
C VAL A 59 -0.96 3.79 -1.41
N GLY A 60 0.24 3.29 -1.66
CA GLY A 60 0.47 2.17 -2.59
C GLY A 60 -0.23 0.88 -2.14
N GLN A 61 -0.15 0.56 -0.84
CA GLN A 61 -0.82 -0.59 -0.24
C GLN A 61 -2.34 -0.49 -0.37
N TRP A 62 -2.92 0.66 0.00
CA TRP A 62 -4.37 0.87 -0.16
C TRP A 62 -4.82 0.79 -1.61
N HIS A 63 -4.06 1.37 -2.54
CA HIS A 63 -4.39 1.30 -3.96
C HIS A 63 -4.33 -0.13 -4.51
N ALA A 64 -3.31 -0.90 -4.12
CA ALA A 64 -3.16 -2.28 -4.57
C ALA A 64 -4.29 -3.17 -4.02
N GLU A 65 -4.62 -3.02 -2.73
CA GLU A 65 -5.72 -3.75 -2.10
C GLU A 65 -7.07 -3.39 -2.73
N ASP A 66 -7.34 -2.09 -2.92
CA ASP A 66 -8.57 -1.60 -3.56
C ASP A 66 -8.72 -2.13 -5.00
N ALA A 67 -7.63 -2.07 -5.78
CA ALA A 67 -7.59 -2.60 -7.13
C ALA A 67 -7.82 -4.11 -7.19
N PHE A 68 -7.27 -4.87 -6.22
CA PHE A 68 -7.44 -6.32 -6.15
C PHE A 68 -8.88 -6.71 -5.80
N ILE A 69 -9.47 -6.04 -4.80
CA ILE A 69 -10.85 -6.31 -4.36
C ILE A 69 -11.86 -5.91 -5.44
N ASN A 70 -11.63 -4.78 -6.11
CA ASN A 70 -12.58 -4.17 -7.05
C ASN A 70 -12.22 -4.38 -8.53
N GLU A 71 -11.32 -5.30 -8.87
CA GLU A 71 -10.80 -5.49 -10.24
C GLU A 71 -11.92 -5.57 -11.30
N SER A 72 -12.99 -6.31 -10.99
CA SER A 72 -14.10 -6.55 -11.92
C SER A 72 -15.00 -5.34 -12.19
N THR A 73 -14.93 -4.29 -11.37
CA THR A 73 -15.82 -3.12 -11.43
C THR A 73 -15.06 -1.81 -11.58
N LEU A 74 -13.81 -1.72 -11.13
CA LEU A 74 -13.05 -0.47 -11.04
C LEU A 74 -12.45 -0.01 -12.37
N PHE A 75 -12.17 -0.95 -13.27
CA PHE A 75 -11.48 -0.70 -14.54
C PHE A 75 -12.37 -0.91 -15.77
N ILE A 76 -13.67 -0.63 -15.63
CA ILE A 76 -14.66 -0.78 -16.70
C ILE A 76 -14.88 0.52 -17.47
N GLY A 77 -15.32 0.40 -18.72
CA GLY A 77 -15.55 1.58 -19.58
C GLY A 77 -14.25 2.33 -19.86
N ASP A 78 -14.25 3.63 -19.56
CA ASP A 78 -13.08 4.50 -19.76
C ASP A 78 -12.17 4.59 -18.52
N CYS A 79 -12.51 3.91 -17.41
CA CYS A 79 -11.71 3.92 -16.19
C CYS A 79 -10.46 3.04 -16.35
N ASN A 80 -9.30 3.51 -15.87
CA ASN A 80 -8.04 2.76 -15.95
C ASN A 80 -7.45 2.44 -14.57
N LEU A 81 -6.25 1.83 -14.56
CA LEU A 81 -5.53 1.38 -13.35
C LEU A 81 -5.15 2.47 -12.35
N HIS A 82 -5.46 3.73 -12.62
CA HIS A 82 -5.36 4.82 -11.66
C HIS A 82 -6.68 5.08 -10.92
N SER A 83 -7.73 4.29 -11.15
CA SER A 83 -9.03 4.49 -10.51
C SER A 83 -9.02 4.05 -9.05
N TRP A 84 -9.88 4.64 -8.24
CA TRP A 84 -10.10 4.31 -6.82
C TRP A 84 -11.59 4.07 -6.58
N SER A 85 -11.93 2.99 -5.87
CA SER A 85 -13.31 2.65 -5.53
C SER A 85 -13.85 3.56 -4.43
N GLY A 86 -15.15 3.41 -4.13
CA GLY A 86 -15.83 4.06 -3.03
C GLY A 86 -15.86 3.25 -1.73
N ASP A 87 -15.05 2.19 -1.57
CA ASP A 87 -15.14 1.28 -0.42
C ASP A 87 -14.76 1.91 0.92
N MET A 88 -13.85 2.90 0.93
CA MET A 88 -13.39 3.61 2.13
C MET A 88 -13.54 5.13 1.99
N PRO A 89 -14.78 5.66 1.96
CA PRO A 89 -15.04 7.09 1.71
C PRO A 89 -14.51 8.01 2.82
N HIS A 90 -14.14 7.46 3.97
CA HIS A 90 -13.51 8.20 5.07
C HIS A 90 -12.00 8.34 4.92
N LEU A 91 -11.35 7.53 4.09
CA LEU A 91 -9.90 7.56 3.84
C LEU A 91 -9.56 8.21 2.50
N TRP A 92 -10.37 7.98 1.47
CA TRP A 92 -10.14 8.54 0.13
C TRP A 92 -11.44 8.83 -0.61
N SER A 93 -11.38 9.72 -1.59
CA SER A 93 -12.50 10.01 -2.49
C SER A 93 -12.56 9.00 -3.65
N GLU A 94 -13.73 8.46 -4.00
CA GLU A 94 -13.83 7.61 -5.19
C GLU A 94 -13.50 8.37 -6.49
N MET A 95 -13.00 7.64 -7.50
CA MET A 95 -12.64 8.25 -8.78
C MET A 95 -12.41 7.20 -9.89
N CYS A 96 -13.13 7.35 -11.01
CA CYS A 96 -12.83 6.70 -12.29
C CYS A 96 -11.79 7.54 -13.07
N TYR A 97 -10.54 7.09 -13.15
CA TYR A 97 -9.49 7.83 -13.84
C TYR A 97 -9.51 7.55 -15.35
N THR A 98 -9.69 8.60 -16.14
CA THR A 98 -9.80 8.53 -17.61
C THR A 98 -8.50 8.87 -18.34
N PRO A 99 -8.30 8.40 -19.59
CA PRO A 99 -7.08 8.66 -20.38
C PRO A 99 -6.80 10.13 -20.71
N ASP A 100 -7.81 11.00 -20.61
CA ASP A 100 -7.65 12.44 -20.80
C ASP A 100 -6.96 13.14 -19.61
N HIS A 101 -6.71 12.40 -18.52
CA HIS A 101 -6.10 12.89 -17.29
C HIS A 101 -6.86 14.07 -16.65
N ALA A 102 -8.13 14.28 -16.97
CA ALA A 102 -8.91 15.41 -16.46
C ALA A 102 -9.01 15.42 -14.92
N GLN A 103 -8.83 14.25 -14.30
CA GLN A 103 -8.89 14.05 -12.85
C GLN A 103 -7.51 13.90 -12.18
N ALA A 104 -6.41 14.31 -12.84
CA ALA A 104 -5.05 14.22 -12.29
C ALA A 104 -4.91 14.80 -10.86
N GLN A 105 -5.62 15.89 -10.55
CA GLN A 105 -5.58 16.48 -9.22
C GLN A 105 -6.10 15.53 -8.13
N LYS A 106 -7.16 14.77 -8.40
CA LYS A 106 -7.71 13.78 -7.44
C LYS A 106 -6.71 12.66 -7.14
N MET A 107 -5.90 12.27 -8.12
CA MET A 107 -4.81 11.32 -7.93
C MET A 107 -3.68 11.91 -7.07
N TRP A 108 -3.29 13.16 -7.32
CA TRP A 108 -2.25 13.83 -6.54
C TRP A 108 -2.67 14.14 -5.10
N ASP A 109 -3.96 14.13 -4.83
CA ASP A 109 -4.54 14.37 -3.51
C ASP A 109 -4.56 13.12 -2.63
N LYS A 110 -4.42 11.91 -3.19
CA LYS A 110 -4.45 10.64 -2.44
C LYS A 110 -3.50 10.58 -1.25
N PRO A 111 -2.22 10.98 -1.37
CA PRO A 111 -1.34 11.02 -0.20
C PRO A 111 -1.83 11.94 0.91
N ARG A 112 -2.50 13.04 0.57
CA ARG A 112 -3.06 13.98 1.54
C ARG A 112 -4.34 13.43 2.19
N GLU A 113 -5.23 12.83 1.40
CA GLU A 113 -6.45 12.17 1.89
C GLU A 113 -6.08 11.08 2.92
N ILE A 114 -5.25 10.12 2.49
CA ILE A 114 -4.88 8.94 3.29
C ILE A 114 -4.08 9.29 4.55
N SER A 115 -3.25 10.34 4.49
CA SER A 115 -2.44 10.77 5.63
C SER A 115 -3.15 11.73 6.59
N GLY A 116 -4.44 12.01 6.38
CA GLY A 116 -5.18 12.99 7.17
C GLY A 116 -4.57 14.40 7.10
N GLY A 117 -3.96 14.76 5.97
CA GLY A 117 -3.32 16.05 5.75
C GLY A 117 -1.88 16.19 6.25
N SER A 118 -1.30 15.17 6.89
CA SER A 118 0.08 15.23 7.38
C SER A 118 1.12 15.20 6.24
N TYR A 119 0.77 14.65 5.08
CA TYR A 119 1.58 14.73 3.86
C TYR A 119 1.29 16.03 3.09
N THR A 120 2.27 16.92 3.08
CA THR A 120 2.15 18.29 2.53
C THR A 120 2.75 18.43 1.13
N CYS A 121 3.44 17.41 0.62
CA CYS A 121 3.98 17.41 -0.74
C CYS A 121 2.90 17.04 -1.77
N ARG A 122 3.04 17.55 -2.99
CA ARG A 122 2.24 17.06 -4.14
C ARG A 122 2.81 15.71 -4.57
N GLY A 123 1.96 14.71 -4.84
CA GLY A 123 2.34 13.36 -5.31
C GLY A 123 3.10 13.32 -6.65
N PHE A 124 3.40 14.47 -7.24
CA PHE A 124 4.29 14.65 -8.38
C PHE A 124 5.35 15.68 -8.02
N LYS A 125 6.39 15.26 -7.29
CA LYS A 125 7.68 15.96 -7.35
C LYS A 125 8.59 15.11 -8.23
N ARG A 126 8.83 15.62 -9.43
CA ARG A 126 9.94 15.21 -10.30
C ARG A 126 11.19 15.12 -9.43
N LEU A 127 11.86 13.97 -9.46
CA LEU A 127 13.23 13.84 -8.98
C LEU A 127 14.08 14.73 -9.90
N GLU A 128 14.06 16.03 -9.63
CA GLU A 128 14.89 16.98 -10.36
C GLU A 128 16.34 16.73 -9.94
N LYS A 129 17.15 16.52 -10.98
CA LYS A 129 18.59 16.34 -10.94
C LYS A 129 19.28 17.58 -10.38
#